data_AF-A0A179BJI6-F1
#
_entry.id   AF-A0A179BJI6-F1
#
_cell.length_a   1.000
_cell.length_b   1.000
_cell.length_c   1.000
_cell.angle_alpha   90.00
_cell.angle_beta   90.00
_cell.angle_gamma   90.00
#
_symmetry.space_group_name_H-M   'P 1'
#
loop_
_entity.id
_entity.type
_entity.pdbx_description
1 polymer ?
#
loop_
_entity_poly.entity_id
_entity_poly.type
_entity_poly.pdbx_seq_one_letter_code
_entity_poly.pdbx_strand_id
1 'polypeptide(L)'
;MPSTWIDPDDAPELDAQFFREADLYQGDQLIRRGRGRPKLASRKVLLSVRYSPEVVTYFRQTGEGWQSRMDAVLREYIQRKA
;
A
#
# COMPACT_ATOMS: atom_id res chain seq x y z
N MET A 1 -41.79 28.61 3.41
CA MET A 1 -40.45 28.17 3.83
C MET A 1 -40.09 26.97 2.97
N PRO A 2 -38.96 26.95 2.24
CA PRO A 2 -38.58 25.71 1.56
C PRO A 2 -38.17 24.69 2.63
N SER A 3 -38.71 23.48 2.54
CA SER A 3 -38.45 22.38 3.46
C SER A 3 -37.09 21.77 3.14
N THR A 4 -36.19 21.72 4.13
CA THR A 4 -34.87 21.07 4.03
C THR A 4 -34.94 19.59 4.44
N TRP A 5 -36.05 18.90 4.15
CA TRP A 5 -36.12 17.47 4.39
C TRP A 5 -35.32 16.76 3.30
N ILE A 6 -34.25 16.10 3.73
CA ILE A 6 -33.38 15.27 2.90
C ILE A 6 -33.85 13.84 3.11
N ASP A 7 -34.29 13.19 2.04
CA ASP A 7 -34.72 11.80 2.07
C ASP A 7 -33.51 10.93 2.47
N PRO A 8 -33.60 10.09 3.52
CA PRO A 8 -32.53 9.17 3.88
C PRO A 8 -32.11 8.22 2.76
N ASP A 9 -32.99 7.98 1.78
CA ASP A 9 -32.73 7.16 0.59
C ASP A 9 -32.24 7.99 -0.62
N ASP A 10 -32.14 9.33 -0.51
CA ASP A 10 -31.63 10.18 -1.59
C ASP A 10 -30.13 9.94 -1.80
N ALA A 11 -29.76 9.55 -3.02
CA ALA A 11 -28.37 9.34 -3.36
C ALA A 11 -27.62 10.68 -3.42
N PRO A 12 -26.34 10.72 -2.99
CA PRO A 12 -25.55 11.95 -3.08
C PRO A 12 -25.37 12.37 -4.54
N GLU A 13 -25.20 13.67 -4.77
CA GLU A 13 -24.89 14.19 -6.09
C GLU A 13 -23.55 13.63 -6.61
N LEU A 14 -23.51 13.24 -7.88
CA LEU A 14 -22.30 12.77 -8.56
C LEU A 14 -21.40 13.97 -8.89
N ASP A 15 -20.70 14.47 -7.89
CA ASP A 15 -19.87 15.66 -8.00
C ASP A 15 -18.49 15.38 -8.63
N ALA A 16 -17.68 16.43 -8.76
CA ALA A 16 -16.33 16.29 -9.32
C ALA A 16 -15.39 15.46 -8.43
N GLN A 17 -15.67 15.27 -7.13
CA GLN A 17 -14.89 14.36 -6.27
C GLN A 17 -15.15 12.90 -6.66
N PHE A 18 -16.42 12.54 -6.82
CA PHE A 18 -16.83 11.20 -7.24
C PHE A 18 -16.11 10.75 -8.53
N PHE A 19 -16.12 11.59 -9.58
CA PHE A 19 -15.48 11.26 -10.86
C PHE A 19 -13.94 11.18 -10.80
N ARG A 20 -13.29 11.80 -9.82
CA ARG A 20 -11.82 11.69 -9.65
C ARG A 20 -11.40 10.34 -9.07
N GLU A 21 -12.27 9.74 -8.27
CA GLU A 21 -11.99 8.50 -7.55
C GLU A 21 -12.59 7.27 -8.25
N ALA A 22 -13.62 7.47 -9.07
CA ALA A 22 -14.29 6.40 -9.78
C ALA A 22 -13.39 5.63 -10.76
N ASP A 23 -13.62 4.32 -10.82
CA ASP A 23 -13.13 3.46 -11.89
C ASP A 23 -13.99 3.64 -13.15
N LEU A 24 -13.35 3.89 -14.30
CA LEU A 24 -14.02 4.05 -15.59
C LEU A 24 -14.04 2.73 -16.36
N TYR A 25 -15.25 2.26 -16.70
CA TYR A 25 -15.50 1.06 -17.49
C TYR A 25 -16.13 1.41 -18.86
N GLN A 26 -15.85 0.61 -19.88
CA GLN A 26 -16.60 0.57 -21.15
C GLN A 26 -17.04 -0.87 -21.38
N GLY A 27 -18.35 -1.12 -21.23
CA GLY A 27 -18.87 -2.48 -21.10
C GLY A 27 -18.25 -3.17 -19.88
N ASP A 28 -17.77 -4.39 -20.06
CA ASP A 28 -17.07 -5.16 -19.01
C ASP A 28 -15.57 -4.83 -18.90
N GLN A 29 -15.05 -3.91 -19.73
CA GLN A 29 -13.63 -3.59 -19.79
C GLN A 29 -13.30 -2.33 -18.98
N LEU A 30 -12.40 -2.48 -18.00
CA LEU A 30 -11.88 -1.36 -17.20
C LEU A 30 -10.86 -0.54 -18.02
N ILE A 31 -11.20 0.72 -18.31
CA ILE A 31 -10.35 1.64 -19.09
C ILE A 31 -9.37 2.38 -18.21
N ARG A 32 -9.83 2.85 -17.04
CA ARG A 32 -9.02 3.66 -16.13
C ARG A 32 -9.44 3.38 -14.71
N ARG A 33 -8.50 2.92 -13.88
CA ARG A 33 -8.71 2.92 -12.44
C ARG A 33 -8.68 4.35 -11.91
N GLY A 34 -9.50 4.65 -10.90
CA GLY A 34 -9.24 5.76 -9.97
C GLY A 34 -7.82 5.68 -9.41
N ARG A 35 -7.36 6.67 -8.63
CA ARG A 35 -5.96 6.72 -8.14
C ARG A 35 -5.47 5.41 -7.50
N GLY A 36 -4.84 4.56 -8.32
CA GLY A 36 -3.96 3.45 -7.96
C GLY A 36 -4.57 2.30 -7.14
N ARG A 37 -3.77 1.25 -6.99
CA ARG A 37 -3.99 0.23 -5.95
C ARG A 37 -3.95 0.93 -4.57
N PRO A 38 -4.84 0.57 -3.62
CA PRO A 38 -4.78 1.10 -2.27
C PRO A 38 -3.35 1.05 -1.73
N LYS A 39 -2.85 2.17 -1.20
CA LYS A 39 -1.51 2.24 -0.62
C LYS A 39 -1.44 1.24 0.52
N LEU A 40 -0.47 0.33 0.48
CA LEU A 40 -0.22 -0.59 1.58
C LEU A 40 0.11 0.23 2.83
N ALA A 41 -0.66 0.06 3.92
CA ALA A 41 -0.54 0.85 5.14
C ALA A 41 0.88 0.83 5.73
N SER A 42 1.60 -0.29 5.56
CA SER A 42 2.99 -0.46 5.99
C SER A 42 3.85 -1.00 4.83
N ARG A 43 4.36 -0.12 3.97
CA ARG A 43 5.27 -0.49 2.88
C ARG A 43 6.72 -0.55 3.38
N LYS A 44 7.50 -1.53 2.91
CA LYS A 44 8.97 -1.54 3.08
C LYS A 44 9.55 -0.27 2.46
N VAL A 45 10.37 0.45 3.22
CA VAL A 45 11.07 1.65 2.74
C VAL A 45 12.30 1.20 1.95
N LEU A 46 12.44 1.70 0.71
CA LEU A 46 13.64 1.47 -0.07
C LEU A 46 14.73 2.42 0.44
N LEU A 47 15.77 1.86 1.05
CA LEU A 47 16.92 2.61 1.56
C LEU A 47 18.21 2.06 0.97
N SER A 48 19.18 2.95 0.73
CA SER A 48 20.55 2.57 0.38
C SER A 48 21.38 2.49 1.66
N VAL A 49 21.64 1.28 2.14
CA VAL A 49 22.39 1.02 3.38
C VAL A 49 23.64 0.20 3.04
N ARG A 50 24.77 0.55 3.67
CA ARG A 50 26.01 -0.22 3.58
C ARG A 50 26.09 -1.16 4.78
N TYR A 51 26.19 -2.45 4.51
CA TYR A 51 26.43 -3.49 5.51
C TYR A 51 27.89 -3.93 5.49
N SER A 52 28.39 -4.42 6.61
CA SER A 52 29.72 -5.01 6.67
C SER A 52 29.82 -6.25 5.76
N PRO A 53 30.99 -6.52 5.14
CA PRO A 53 31.16 -7.63 4.19
C PRO A 53 30.80 -9.00 4.77
N GLU A 54 31.13 -9.25 6.03
CA GLU A 54 30.88 -10.50 6.75
C GLU A 54 29.38 -10.79 6.89
N VAL A 55 28.57 -9.75 7.15
CA VAL A 55 27.12 -9.87 7.29
C VAL A 55 26.50 -10.26 5.95
N VAL A 56 26.88 -9.56 4.88
CA VAL A 56 26.37 -9.83 3.53
C VAL A 56 26.80 -11.22 3.06
N THR A 57 28.04 -11.61 3.34
CA THR A 57 28.58 -12.92 2.95
C THR A 57 27.82 -14.05 3.64
N TYR A 58 27.62 -13.95 4.96
CA TYR A 58 26.85 -14.92 5.73
C TYR A 58 25.44 -15.10 5.17
N PHE A 59 24.68 -14.00 5.00
CA PHE A 59 23.32 -14.12 4.50
C PHE A 59 23.27 -14.62 3.06
N ARG A 60 24.15 -14.19 2.16
CA ARG A 60 24.19 -14.71 0.78
C ARG A 60 24.39 -16.22 0.71
N GLN A 61 25.18 -16.80 1.63
CA GLN A 61 25.36 -18.26 1.71
C GLN A 61 24.07 -19.00 2.08
N THR A 62 23.08 -18.33 2.69
CA THR A 62 21.76 -18.91 3.00
C THR A 62 20.86 -19.10 1.77
N GLY A 63 21.33 -18.74 0.57
CA GLY A 63 20.67 -19.00 -0.70
C GLY A 63 19.56 -17.98 -1.03
N GLU A 64 18.56 -18.44 -1.78
CA GLU A 64 17.45 -17.61 -2.21
C GLU A 64 16.72 -16.98 -1.01
N GLY A 65 16.28 -15.72 -1.18
CA GLY A 65 15.57 -15.00 -0.13
C GLY A 65 16.45 -14.50 1.03
N TRP A 66 17.78 -14.51 0.90
CA TRP A 66 18.69 -14.03 1.95
C TRP A 66 18.41 -12.61 2.45
N GLN A 67 17.96 -11.70 1.58
CA GLN A 67 17.56 -10.34 1.98
C GLN A 67 16.31 -10.34 2.87
N SER A 68 15.32 -11.18 2.56
CA SER A 68 14.13 -11.35 3.40
C SER A 68 14.48 -11.98 4.75
N ARG A 69 15.43 -12.92 4.77
CA ARG A 69 15.94 -13.54 5.99
C ARG A 69 16.69 -12.52 6.86
N MET A 70 17.51 -11.67 6.26
CA MET A 70 18.17 -10.56 6.95
C MET A 70 17.16 -9.57 7.55
N ASP A 71 16.13 -9.20 6.79
CA ASP A 71 15.02 -8.34 7.25
C ASP A 71 14.25 -8.98 8.44
N ALA A 72 14.07 -10.30 8.45
CA ALA A 72 13.44 -11.00 9.57
C ALA A 72 14.28 -10.94 10.85
N VAL A 73 15.61 -11.14 10.76
CA VAL A 73 16.53 -11.02 11.91
C VAL A 73 16.50 -9.60 12.50
N LEU A 74 16.48 -8.57 11.64
CA LEU A 74 16.36 -7.18 12.09
C LEU A 74 15.04 -6.92 12.83
N ARG A 75 13.92 -7.49 12.36
CA ARG A 75 12.62 -7.39 13.06
C ARG A 75 12.66 -8.09 14.42
N GLU A 76 13.25 -9.28 14.49
CA GLU A 76 13.37 -10.03 15.74
C GLU A 76 14.22 -9.26 16.76
N TYR A 77 15.32 -8.63 16.32
CA TYR A 77 16.13 -7.77 17.17
C TYR A 77 15.32 -6.59 17.76
N ILE A 78 14.46 -5.96 16.94
CA ILE A 78 13.56 -4.89 17.42
C ILE A 78 12.59 -5.44 18.46
N GLN A 79 11.96 -6.59 18.21
CA GLN A 79 10.99 -7.21 19.12
C GLN A 79 11.60 -7.63 20.47
N ARG A 80 12.87 -8.07 20.48
CA ARG A 80 13.59 -8.45 21.71
C ARG A 80 14.01 -7.25 22.54
N LYS A 81 14.16 -6.07 21.92
CA LYS A 81 14.63 -4.84 22.56
C LYS A 81 13.48 -3.92 22.99
N ALA A 82 12.34 -4.04 22.34
CA ALA A 82 11.08 -3.41 22.75
C ALA A 82 10.52 -4.10 24.00
#